data_AF-A0A2V9D4R8-F1
#
_entry.id   AF-A0A2V9D4R8-F1
#
_cell.length_a   1.000
_cell.length_b   1.000
_cell.length_c   1.000
_cell.angle_alpha   90.00
_cell.angle_beta   90.00
_cell.angle_gamma   90.00
#
_symmetry.space_group_name_H-M   'P 1'
#
loop_
_entity.id
_entity.type
_entity.pdbx_description
1 polymer ?
#
loop_
_entity_poly.entity_id
_entity_poly.type
_entity_poly.pdbx_seq_one_letter_code
_entity_poly.pdbx_strand_id
1 'polypeptide(L)'
;MREHQPQKNGRPLPPVETRWKKGASGNPRGRPKKQDCLSQLLREEIQKICPADREKRTWKQLIVFATLQLAMKGNPTALKEVWERLDGKVLQSEKLQLGGVGGKHITIEVVYAEQPNESRTAQTKPSRNSDA
;
A
#
# COMPACT_ATOMS: atom_id res chain seq x y z
N MET A 1 43.37 18.31 32.55
CA MET A 1 42.10 17.78 32.00
C MET A 1 42.16 17.86 30.49
N ARG A 2 41.89 16.78 29.74
CA ARG A 2 41.81 16.82 28.27
C ARG A 2 40.35 16.62 27.88
N GLU A 3 39.75 17.61 27.23
CA GLU A 3 38.39 17.56 26.71
C GLU A 3 38.28 16.53 25.59
N HIS A 4 37.33 15.60 25.73
CA HIS A 4 36.94 14.68 24.67
C HIS A 4 35.99 15.40 23.70
N GLN A 5 36.48 15.79 22.53
CA GLN A 5 35.62 16.19 21.42
C GLN A 5 35.03 14.95 20.71
N PRO A 6 33.73 14.94 20.39
CA PRO A 6 33.10 13.81 19.72
C PRO A 6 33.50 13.77 18.24
N GLN A 7 34.02 12.62 17.80
CA GLN A 7 34.44 12.36 16.42
C GLN A 7 33.23 12.36 15.47
N LYS A 8 33.20 13.32 14.55
CA LYS A 8 32.13 13.50 13.56
C LYS A 8 32.32 12.53 12.39
N ASN A 9 31.98 11.27 12.61
CA ASN A 9 32.17 10.21 11.63
C ASN A 9 31.12 10.27 10.51
N GLY A 10 31.42 10.98 9.43
CA GLY A 10 30.63 11.00 8.20
C GLY A 10 31.30 11.83 7.11
N ARG A 11 31.09 11.48 5.83
CA ARG A 11 31.57 12.31 4.71
C ARG A 11 31.00 13.73 4.89
N PRO A 12 31.80 14.79 4.67
CA PRO A 12 31.29 16.15 4.77
C PRO A 12 30.12 16.33 3.80
N LEU A 13 29.11 17.08 4.23
CA LEU A 13 28.01 17.48 3.35
C LEU A 13 28.62 18.15 2.10
N PRO A 14 28.10 17.89 0.90
CA PRO A 14 28.60 18.54 -0.31
C PRO A 14 28.54 20.06 -0.17
N PRO A 15 29.43 20.81 -0.84
CA PRO A 15 29.44 22.27 -0.83
C PRO A 15 28.05 22.82 -1.15
N VAL A 16 27.62 23.85 -0.42
CA VAL A 16 26.26 24.43 -0.52
C VAL A 16 25.91 24.82 -1.95
N GLU A 17 26.91 25.29 -2.72
CA GLU A 17 26.81 25.69 -4.12
C GLU A 17 26.42 24.54 -5.07
N THR A 18 26.84 23.33 -4.73
CA THR A 18 26.59 22.11 -5.52
C THR A 18 25.35 21.34 -5.05
N ARG A 19 24.68 21.81 -3.99
CA ARG A 19 23.48 21.16 -3.47
C ARG A 19 22.30 21.42 -4.39
N TRP A 20 21.46 20.41 -4.52
CA TRP A 20 20.13 20.56 -5.10
C TRP A 20 19.34 21.57 -4.28
N LYS A 21 18.80 22.60 -4.95
CA LYS A 21 17.93 23.58 -4.30
C LYS A 21 16.62 22.90 -3.90
N LYS A 22 16.09 23.21 -2.72
CA LYS A 22 14.78 22.69 -2.26
C LYS A 22 13.71 23.08 -3.29
N GLY A 23 13.00 22.09 -3.84
CA GLY A 23 11.99 22.30 -4.89
C GLY A 23 12.52 22.29 -6.34
N ALA A 24 13.83 22.15 -6.55
CA ALA A 24 14.40 21.96 -7.88
C ALA A 24 14.52 20.47 -8.20
N SER A 25 13.73 20.00 -9.16
CA SER A 25 13.87 18.67 -9.76
C SER A 25 14.84 18.73 -10.93
N GLY A 26 15.67 17.71 -11.12
CA GLY A 26 16.61 17.59 -12.25
C GLY A 26 15.92 17.39 -13.60
N ASN A 27 14.61 17.15 -13.59
CA ASN A 27 13.80 17.10 -14.79
C ASN A 27 12.90 18.34 -14.87
N PRO A 28 13.37 19.46 -15.49
CA PRO A 28 12.60 20.69 -15.62
C PRO A 28 11.33 20.54 -16.46
N ARG A 29 11.23 19.50 -17.31
CA ARG A 29 10.02 19.17 -18.07
C ARG A 29 9.03 18.30 -17.29
N GLY A 30 9.41 17.84 -16.09
CA GLY A 30 8.63 16.90 -15.29
C GLY A 30 8.42 15.56 -16.00
N ARG A 31 7.59 14.70 -15.40
CA ARG A 31 7.13 13.50 -16.10
C ARG A 31 6.41 13.95 -17.38
N PRO A 32 6.78 13.42 -18.57
CA PRO A 32 6.05 13.70 -19.81
C PRO A 32 4.54 13.55 -19.57
N LYS A 33 3.74 14.52 -20.05
CA LYS A 33 2.29 14.45 -19.93
C LYS A 33 1.83 13.14 -20.57
N LYS A 34 0.84 12.48 -19.96
CA LYS A 34 0.46 11.05 -20.13
C LYS A 34 0.09 10.56 -21.55
N GLN A 35 0.29 11.39 -22.56
CA GLN A 35 -0.43 11.45 -23.83
C GLN A 35 -0.36 10.15 -24.66
N ASP A 36 0.68 9.31 -24.48
CA ASP A 36 0.85 8.09 -25.31
C ASP A 36 1.07 6.80 -24.50
N CYS A 37 0.61 6.71 -23.24
CA CYS A 37 0.74 5.45 -22.50
C CYS A 37 -0.43 4.50 -22.80
N LEU A 38 -0.13 3.21 -23.03
CA LEU A 38 -1.14 2.15 -23.24
C LEU A 38 -2.21 2.16 -22.15
N SER A 39 -1.84 2.45 -20.90
CA SER A 39 -2.78 2.54 -19.79
C SER A 39 -3.77 3.70 -19.91
N GLN A 40 -3.41 4.79 -20.58
CA GLN A 40 -4.34 5.88 -20.86
C GLN A 40 -5.31 5.48 -21.97
N LEU A 41 -4.81 4.99 -23.11
CA LEU A 41 -5.64 4.50 -24.21
C LEU A 41 -6.65 3.45 -23.74
N LEU A 42 -6.19 2.50 -22.92
CA LEU A 42 -7.07 1.48 -22.34
C LEU A 42 -8.13 2.11 -21.44
N ARG A 43 -7.79 3.08 -20.58
CA ARG A 43 -8.79 3.75 -19.71
C ARG A 43 -9.86 4.49 -20.50
N GLU A 44 -9.48 5.10 -21.63
CA GLU A 44 -10.40 5.79 -22.52
C GLU A 44 -11.30 4.77 -23.26
N GLU A 45 -10.71 3.70 -23.78
CA GLU A 45 -11.44 2.69 -24.55
C GLU A 45 -12.44 1.90 -23.69
N ILE A 46 -12.07 1.52 -22.46
CA ILE A 46 -12.99 0.77 -21.60
C ILE A 46 -14.28 1.53 -21.24
N GLN A 47 -14.27 2.87 -21.34
CA GLN A 47 -15.44 3.70 -21.07
C GLN A 47 -16.40 3.78 -22.26
N LYS A 48 -15.95 3.43 -23.47
CA LYS A 48 -16.79 3.47 -24.67
C LYS A 48 -17.79 2.31 -24.68
N ILE A 49 -18.90 2.52 -25.38
CA ILE A 49 -19.92 1.50 -25.65
C ILE A 49 -19.33 0.48 -26.62
N CYS A 50 -19.49 -0.80 -26.31
CA CYS A 50 -19.08 -1.88 -27.19
C CYS A 50 -20.05 -1.94 -28.39
N PRO A 51 -19.58 -1.78 -29.64
CA PRO A 51 -20.45 -1.79 -30.81
C PRO A 51 -21.04 -3.18 -31.09
N ALA A 52 -20.40 -4.24 -30.60
CA ALA A 52 -20.86 -5.62 -30.77
C ALA A 52 -21.92 -6.02 -29.72
N ASP A 53 -22.13 -5.22 -28.68
CA ASP A 53 -23.10 -5.54 -27.64
C ASP A 53 -24.49 -4.99 -27.97
N ARG A 54 -25.48 -5.89 -28.03
CA ARG A 54 -26.88 -5.54 -28.33
C ARG A 54 -27.51 -4.65 -27.25
N GLU A 55 -27.06 -4.79 -26.01
CA GLU A 55 -27.52 -4.02 -24.85
C GLU A 55 -26.79 -2.67 -24.70
N LYS A 56 -25.88 -2.33 -25.63
CA LYS A 56 -25.11 -1.08 -25.62
C LYS A 56 -24.33 -0.84 -24.32
N ARG A 57 -23.83 -1.90 -23.69
CA ARG A 57 -22.98 -1.81 -22.49
C ARG A 57 -21.58 -1.31 -22.87
N THR A 58 -20.92 -0.73 -21.88
CA THR A 58 -19.52 -0.32 -22.01
C THR A 58 -18.58 -1.53 -21.96
N TRP A 59 -17.40 -1.41 -22.57
CA TRP A 59 -16.34 -2.43 -22.47
C TRP A 59 -16.01 -2.77 -21.01
N LYS A 60 -15.99 -1.77 -20.11
CA LYS A 60 -15.78 -1.97 -18.67
C LYS A 60 -16.80 -2.94 -18.08
N GLN A 61 -18.08 -2.78 -18.40
CA GLN A 61 -19.14 -3.65 -17.89
C GLN A 61 -18.96 -5.08 -18.42
N LEU A 62 -18.70 -5.22 -19.72
CA LEU A 62 -18.52 -6.53 -20.35
C LEU A 62 -17.32 -7.30 -19.78
N ILE A 63 -16.20 -6.62 -19.51
CA ILE A 63 -15.03 -7.24 -18.89
C ILE A 63 -15.39 -7.77 -17.49
N VAL A 64 -16.13 -6.99 -16.70
CA VAL A 64 -16.60 -7.44 -15.37
C VAL A 64 -17.50 -8.68 -15.51
N PHE A 65 -18.48 -8.65 -16.42
CA PHE A 65 -19.37 -9.80 -16.63
C PHE A 65 -18.62 -11.05 -17.11
N ALA A 66 -17.70 -10.89 -18.08
CA ALA A 66 -16.88 -11.99 -18.58
C ALA A 66 -16.00 -12.58 -17.47
N THR A 67 -15.42 -11.74 -16.61
CA THR A 67 -14.60 -12.18 -15.48
C THR A 67 -15.44 -12.97 -14.47
N LEU A 68 -16.63 -12.49 -14.13
CA LEU A 68 -17.57 -13.20 -13.25
C LEU A 68 -18.01 -14.55 -13.85
N GLN A 69 -18.38 -14.58 -15.13
CA GLN A 69 -18.75 -15.82 -15.81
C GLN A 69 -17.59 -16.82 -15.82
N LEU A 70 -16.35 -16.36 -16.05
CA LEU A 70 -15.17 -17.20 -16.05
C LEU A 70 -14.85 -17.75 -14.65
N ALA A 71 -15.02 -16.92 -13.61
CA ALA A 71 -14.90 -17.35 -12.22
C ALA A 71 -15.97 -18.40 -11.86
N MET A 72 -17.22 -18.19 -12.26
CA MET A 72 -18.32 -19.14 -12.04
C MET A 72 -18.09 -20.48 -12.76
N LYS A 73 -17.40 -20.48 -13.90
CA LYS A 73 -16.97 -21.70 -14.60
C LYS A 73 -15.83 -22.45 -13.90
N GLY A 74 -15.30 -21.93 -12.79
CA GLY A 74 -14.26 -22.56 -12.00
C GLY A 74 -12.83 -22.14 -12.37
N ASN A 75 -12.63 -21.03 -13.08
CA ASN A 75 -11.28 -20.53 -13.32
C ASN A 75 -10.72 -19.87 -12.03
N PRO A 76 -9.65 -20.43 -11.43
CA PRO A 76 -9.14 -19.95 -10.15
C PRO A 76 -8.48 -18.56 -10.26
N THR A 77 -7.95 -18.20 -11.42
CA THR A 77 -7.32 -16.88 -11.63
C THR A 77 -8.39 -15.78 -11.68
N ALA A 78 -9.47 -16.01 -12.42
CA ALA A 78 -10.61 -15.08 -12.45
C ALA A 78 -11.26 -14.95 -11.07
N LEU A 79 -11.40 -16.07 -10.33
CA LEU A 79 -11.94 -16.06 -8.98
C LEU A 79 -11.07 -15.25 -8.00
N LYS A 80 -9.74 -15.44 -8.07
CA LYS A 80 -8.78 -14.65 -7.30
C LYS A 80 -8.89 -13.16 -7.61
N GLU A 81 -8.95 -12.77 -8.88
CA GLU A 81 -9.12 -11.35 -9.26
C GLU A 81 -10.42 -10.77 -8.70
N VAL A 82 -11.53 -11.53 -8.69
CA VAL A 82 -12.79 -11.08 -8.10
C VAL A 82 -12.63 -10.83 -6.60
N TRP A 83 -12.04 -11.77 -5.86
CA TRP A 83 -11.82 -11.63 -4.41
C TRP A 83 -10.87 -10.47 -4.08
N GLU A 84 -9.73 -10.34 -4.78
CA GLU A 84 -8.77 -9.25 -4.53
C GLU A 84 -9.35 -7.86 -4.80
N ARG A 85 -10.39 -7.75 -5.64
CA ARG A 85 -11.07 -6.48 -5.93
C ARG A 85 -12.15 -6.13 -4.91
N LEU A 86 -12.74 -7.13 -4.26
CA LEU A 86 -13.79 -6.95 -3.25
C LEU A 86 -13.20 -6.78 -1.84
N ASP A 87 -12.37 -7.72 -1.43
CA ASP A 87 -11.81 -7.79 -0.08
C ASP A 87 -10.41 -7.15 0.02
N GLY A 88 -9.87 -6.70 -1.13
CA GLY A 88 -8.53 -6.18 -1.27
C GLY A 88 -7.49 -7.28 -1.47
N LYS A 89 -6.28 -6.88 -1.88
CA LYS A 89 -5.15 -7.82 -1.97
C LYS A 89 -4.75 -8.24 -0.57
N VAL A 90 -4.72 -9.55 -0.33
CA VAL A 90 -4.08 -10.10 0.85
C VAL A 90 -2.65 -9.57 0.89
N LEU A 91 -2.27 -8.95 2.01
CA LEU A 91 -0.90 -8.53 2.25
C LEU A 91 -0.02 -9.77 2.11
N GLN A 92 0.72 -9.85 1.01
CA GLN A 92 1.71 -10.90 0.89
C GLN A 92 2.75 -10.59 1.94
N SER A 93 2.90 -11.50 2.90
CA SER A 93 4.07 -11.56 3.77
C SER A 93 5.26 -12.01 2.91
N GLU A 94 5.62 -11.17 1.94
CA GLU A 94 6.92 -11.27 1.33
C GLU A 94 7.93 -11.14 2.47
N LYS A 95 8.78 -12.15 2.60
CA LYS A 95 9.89 -12.13 3.54
C LYS A 95 10.69 -10.87 3.21
N LEU A 96 10.54 -9.82 4.01
CA LEU A 96 11.26 -8.56 3.85
C LEU A 96 12.74 -8.89 4.00
N GLN A 97 13.43 -9.13 2.89
CA GLN A 97 14.87 -9.31 2.88
C GLN A 97 15.48 -7.93 3.08
N LEU A 98 15.67 -7.55 4.35
CA LEU A 98 16.46 -6.41 4.75
C LEU A 98 17.93 -6.72 4.45
N GLY A 99 18.32 -6.58 3.19
CA GLY A 99 19.70 -6.70 2.77
C GLY A 99 20.48 -5.49 3.25
N GLY A 100 21.20 -5.62 4.36
CA GLY A 100 22.26 -4.69 4.69
C GLY A 100 23.29 -4.69 3.57
N VAL A 101 23.64 -3.51 3.05
CA VAL A 101 24.72 -3.38 2.07
C VAL A 101 26.00 -3.96 2.69
N GLY A 102 26.50 -5.08 2.14
CA GLY A 102 27.73 -5.74 2.58
C GLY A 102 27.58 -6.81 3.67
N GLY A 103 26.43 -7.47 3.80
CA GLY A 103 26.28 -8.63 4.70
C GLY A 103 26.21 -8.27 6.19
N LYS A 104 25.93 -7.00 6.51
CA LYS A 104 25.76 -6.53 7.89
C LYS A 104 24.32 -6.73 8.34
N HIS A 105 24.13 -7.31 9.51
CA HIS A 105 22.82 -7.49 10.13
C HIS A 105 22.24 -6.14 10.57
N ILE A 106 20.93 -5.96 10.40
CA ILE A 106 20.18 -4.82 10.90
C ILE A 106 19.42 -5.29 12.15
N THR A 107 19.72 -4.68 13.29
CA THR A 107 18.96 -4.89 14.54
C THR A 107 17.83 -3.86 14.58
N ILE A 108 16.58 -4.34 14.64
CA ILE A 108 15.40 -3.48 14.84
C ILE A 108 14.94 -3.67 16.28
N GLU A 109 15.04 -2.62 17.08
CA GLU A 109 14.44 -2.57 18.41
C GLU A 109 13.06 -1.92 18.31
N VAL A 110 12.01 -2.70 18.54
CA VAL A 110 10.62 -2.22 18.50
C VAL A 110 10.19 -1.92 19.93
N VAL A 111 10.12 -0.63 20.26
CA VAL A 111 9.58 -0.16 21.55
C VAL A 111 8.09 0.12 21.38
N TYR A 112 7.25 -0.68 22.01
CA TYR A 112 5.82 -0.41 22.11
C TYR A 112 5.58 0.53 23.30
N ALA A 113 4.83 1.61 23.08
CA ALA A 113 4.31 2.41 24.18
C ALA A 113 3.19 1.62 24.87
N GLU A 114 3.29 1.41 26.19
CA GLU A 114 2.19 0.86 26.97
C GLU A 114 0.99 1.80 26.87
N GLN A 115 -0.10 1.30 26.30
CA GLN A 115 -1.38 1.99 26.36
C GLN A 115 -1.90 1.88 27.79
N PRO A 116 -2.36 2.97 28.42
CA PRO A 116 -2.96 2.90 29.75
C PRO A 116 -4.17 1.97 29.70
N ASN A 117 -4.10 0.91 30.51
CA ASN A 117 -5.15 -0.09 30.65
C ASN A 117 -6.38 0.60 31.28
N GLU A 118 -7.35 1.00 30.46
CA GLU A 118 -8.67 1.37 30.96
C GLU A 118 -9.30 0.14 31.60
N SER A 119 -9.11 0.09 32.91
CA SER A 119 -9.56 -0.94 33.81
C SER A 119 -11.03 -1.20 33.60
N ARG A 120 -11.36 -2.44 33.26
CA ARG A 120 -12.70 -3.01 33.41
C ARG A 120 -13.22 -2.69 34.81
N THR A 121 -14.07 -1.68 34.94
CA THR A 121 -14.94 -1.55 36.09
C THR A 121 -15.90 -2.73 36.06
N ALA A 122 -15.67 -3.66 36.98
CA ALA A 122 -16.52 -4.80 37.23
C ALA A 122 -17.98 -4.35 37.39
N GLN A 123 -18.85 -4.86 36.51
CA GLN A 123 -20.28 -4.86 36.75
C GLN A 123 -20.56 -5.82 37.92
N THR A 124 -20.67 -5.26 39.13
CA THR A 124 -21.25 -5.97 40.26
C THR A 124 -22.73 -6.17 39.97
N LYS A 125 -23.12 -7.40 39.61
CA LYS A 125 -24.54 -7.79 39.50
C LYS A 125 -25.16 -7.76 40.91
N PRO A 126 -26.33 -7.13 41.12
CA PRO A 126 -27.04 -7.27 42.37
C PRO A 126 -27.60 -8.69 42.51
N SER A 127 -27.30 -9.31 43.65
CA SER A 127 -27.89 -10.58 44.10
C SER A 127 -29.41 -10.42 44.22
N ARG A 128 -30.17 -11.26 43.52
CA ARG A 128 -31.62 -11.37 43.65
C ARG A 128 -31.90 -12.37 44.77
N ASN A 129 -32.31 -11.89 45.94
CA ASN A 129 -32.92 -12.74 46.96
C ASN A 129 -34.23 -13.31 46.40
N SER A 130 -34.41 -14.62 46.52
CA SER A 130 -35.68 -15.31 46.32
C SER A 130 -36.11 -15.93 47.65
N ASP A 131 -37.28 -15.49 48.10
CA ASP A 131 -38.22 -16.05 49.07
C ASP A 131 -37.94 -17.47 49.62
N ALA A 132 -37.85 -17.54 50.96
CA ALA A 132 -38.56 -18.47 51.83
C ALA A 132 -38.63 -17.89 53.25
#